data_AF-A0A6B2GXA4-F1
#
_entry.id   AF-A0A6B2GXA4-F1
#
_cell.length_a   1.000
_cell.length_b   1.000
_cell.length_c   1.000
_cell.angle_alpha   90.00
_cell.angle_beta   90.00
_cell.angle_gamma   90.00
#
_symmetry.space_group_name_H-M   'P 1'
#
loop_
_entity.id
_entity.type
_entity.pdbx_description
1 polymer ?
#
loop_
_entity_poly.entity_id
_entity_poly.type
_entity_poly.pdbx_seq_one_letter_code
_entity_poly.pdbx_strand_id
1 'polypeptide(L)'
;MAQYHPFFLLLPAIVCLYLPCYAVSNLTAPLSKAYSETLKLKIVTGRAILQKEAKQDPENAVTLLFSNYTDFMEVCTKQDKAEVEKLINRQEARLGRLDKWKEKSVWVNYAKAEIRAQLAMSELLFGNRVSAAWDFRKAYLQFKANETQYPDFIPNRKTLGVMQVLLGSVPNEYKWFLNIIGLGGNTAAGLANLKRASQEPTIFQNEARLLHALLLQLLDEDNAASTLPQISALVKQQPDNLLYSFVAIVLHKKAKLADTALQYYIKRPTGTTYSSFPYLHHMAADLYLYRGNYEASIKENRTFLEQHKGEHYLKAANYKLYLAYWLSNHPTQAKWHYQQVTQVGADLTEEDKYALNIFSRSELPNKYLLLARLHSDGGFYEQALLEVNKLELTKDTPLPVRAEYYYRKARIYHGLQQTAQAIKYYEATITTCQDEPLYFSAHAALQLGYLYQQQKKYDLARGWYQKALNYSNHAYKNSIQAKAKLALSTLP
;
A
#
# COMPACT_ATOMS: atom_id res chain seq x y z
N MET A 1 57.69 20.30 54.66
CA MET A 1 56.72 20.10 53.55
C MET A 1 55.99 18.80 53.81
N ALA A 2 54.70 18.87 54.13
CA ALA A 2 53.94 17.73 54.66
C ALA A 2 53.65 16.68 53.56
N GLN A 3 53.97 15.42 53.86
CA GLN A 3 53.64 14.26 53.02
C GLN A 3 52.15 13.95 53.18
N TYR A 4 51.44 13.81 52.05
CA TYR A 4 50.02 13.46 52.04
C TYR A 4 49.81 12.02 52.53
N HIS A 5 48.87 11.84 53.45
CA HIS A 5 48.51 10.55 54.07
C HIS A 5 47.77 9.64 53.08
N PRO A 6 48.07 8.32 52.99
CA PRO A 6 47.50 7.39 51.99
C PRO A 6 45.96 7.23 52.07
N PHE A 7 45.34 7.73 53.14
CA PHE A 7 43.89 7.76 53.31
C PHE A 7 43.17 8.70 52.31
N PHE A 8 43.86 9.71 51.78
CA PHE A 8 43.26 10.68 50.84
C PHE A 8 43.27 10.22 49.36
N LEU A 9 43.91 9.08 49.05
CA LEU A 9 43.86 8.46 47.71
C LEU A 9 42.66 7.51 47.51
N LEU A 10 41.93 7.18 48.58
CA LEU A 10 40.78 6.27 48.52
C LEU A 10 39.43 6.99 48.34
N LEU A 11 39.39 8.32 48.53
CA LEU A 11 38.13 9.09 48.44
C LEU A 11 37.58 9.26 47.01
N PRO A 12 38.37 9.35 45.92
CA PRO A 12 37.82 9.43 44.57
C PRO A 12 37.31 8.07 44.05
N ALA A 13 37.76 6.94 44.64
CA ALA A 13 37.39 5.60 44.19
C ALA A 13 36.00 5.15 44.68
N ILE A 14 35.51 5.71 45.80
CA ILE A 14 34.22 5.33 46.40
C ILE A 14 33.04 6.14 45.80
N VAL A 15 33.30 7.29 45.17
CA VAL A 15 32.25 8.14 44.56
C VAL A 15 31.88 7.69 43.12
N CYS A 16 32.64 6.79 42.49
CA CYS A 16 32.34 6.28 41.14
C CYS A 16 31.40 5.06 41.10
N LEU A 17 30.85 4.57 42.23
CA LEU A 17 30.14 3.27 42.28
C LEU A 17 28.62 3.31 42.44
N TYR A 18 27.96 4.45 42.22
CA TYR A 18 26.49 4.51 42.21
C TYR A 18 25.91 5.32 41.04
N LEU A 19 26.53 5.25 39.85
CA LEU A 19 25.73 5.51 38.65
C LEU A 19 24.81 4.29 38.48
N PRO A 20 23.47 4.44 38.56
CA PRO A 20 22.58 3.36 38.20
C PRO A 20 22.89 2.97 36.76
N CYS A 21 23.54 1.83 36.58
CA CYS A 21 23.70 1.20 35.27
C CYS A 21 22.31 0.69 34.88
N TYR A 22 21.51 1.58 34.30
CA TYR A 22 20.28 1.17 33.65
C TYR A 22 20.68 0.31 32.45
N ALA A 23 20.10 -0.89 32.33
CA ALA A 23 20.23 -1.68 31.12
C ALA A 23 19.77 -0.80 29.95
N VAL A 24 20.68 -0.52 29.02
CA VAL A 24 20.37 0.29 27.84
C VAL A 24 19.75 -0.62 26.80
N SER A 25 18.56 -0.27 26.33
CA SER A 25 17.89 -0.95 25.24
C SER A 25 18.83 -1.09 24.04
N ASN A 26 18.98 -2.31 23.56
CA ASN A 26 19.91 -2.63 22.50
C ASN A 26 19.32 -3.66 21.52
N LEU A 27 19.88 -3.68 20.31
CA LEU A 27 19.54 -4.68 19.30
C LEU A 27 20.50 -5.85 19.41
N THR A 28 19.99 -7.02 19.81
CA THR A 28 20.76 -8.26 19.91
C THR A 28 20.59 -9.14 18.66
N ALA A 29 21.45 -10.14 18.48
CA ALA A 29 21.32 -11.10 17.39
C ALA A 29 20.01 -11.93 17.44
N PRO A 30 19.55 -12.43 18.60
CA PRO A 30 18.23 -13.06 18.71
C PRO A 30 17.07 -12.13 18.30
N LEU A 31 17.09 -10.86 18.74
CA LEU A 31 16.08 -9.87 18.35
C LEU A 31 16.10 -9.59 16.85
N SER A 32 17.31 -9.53 16.26
CA SER A 32 17.46 -9.37 14.81
C SER A 32 16.88 -10.55 14.04
N LYS A 33 17.11 -11.78 14.54
CA LYS A 33 16.52 -12.99 13.98
C LYS A 33 15.00 -12.99 14.11
N ALA A 34 14.45 -12.59 15.26
CA ALA A 34 13.00 -12.52 15.46
C ALA A 34 12.34 -11.57 14.47
N TYR A 35 12.91 -10.37 14.29
CA TYR A 35 12.44 -9.40 13.29
C TYR A 35 12.47 -9.98 11.87
N SER A 36 13.57 -10.64 11.49
CA SER A 36 13.69 -11.30 10.18
C SER A 36 12.62 -12.39 9.97
N GLU A 37 12.37 -13.24 10.97
CA GLU A 37 11.32 -14.27 10.88
C GLU A 37 9.92 -13.64 10.79
N THR A 38 9.66 -12.57 11.54
CA THR A 38 8.41 -11.81 11.46
C THR A 38 8.21 -11.19 10.07
N LEU A 39 9.25 -10.62 9.45
CA LEU A 39 9.17 -10.12 8.07
C LEU A 39 8.94 -11.23 7.04
N LYS A 40 9.40 -12.46 7.29
CA LYS A 40 9.06 -13.62 6.45
C LYS A 40 7.61 -14.09 6.63
N LEU A 41 6.86 -13.45 7.53
CA LEU A 41 5.53 -13.85 8.00
C LEU A 41 5.52 -15.18 8.76
N LYS A 42 6.65 -15.59 9.36
CA LYS A 42 6.75 -16.73 10.28
C LYS A 42 6.47 -16.28 11.71
N ILE A 43 5.25 -15.77 11.91
CA ILE A 43 4.80 -15.05 13.12
C ILE A 43 5.00 -15.87 14.40
N VAL A 44 4.68 -17.17 14.37
CA VAL A 44 4.85 -18.05 15.53
C VAL A 44 6.32 -18.19 15.93
N THR A 45 7.21 -18.36 14.94
CA THR A 45 8.66 -18.47 15.16
C THR A 45 9.24 -17.19 15.74
N GLY A 46 8.91 -16.03 15.16
CA GLY A 46 9.35 -14.73 15.67
C GLY A 46 8.87 -14.48 17.10
N ARG A 47 7.59 -14.78 17.39
CA ARG A 47 7.00 -14.64 18.72
C ARG A 47 7.70 -15.51 19.78
N ALA A 48 8.03 -16.74 19.44
CA ALA A 48 8.71 -17.65 20.38
C ALA A 48 10.10 -17.12 20.79
N ILE A 49 10.86 -16.55 19.85
CA ILE A 49 12.15 -15.91 20.15
C ILE A 49 11.94 -14.71 21.08
N LEU A 50 11.00 -13.82 20.75
CA LEU A 50 10.72 -12.61 21.54
C LEU A 50 10.25 -12.91 22.96
N GLN A 51 9.46 -13.98 23.15
CA GLN A 51 9.03 -14.41 24.48
C GLN A 51 10.20 -14.91 25.35
N LYS A 52 11.23 -15.50 24.74
CA LYS A 52 12.45 -15.89 25.45
C LYS A 52 13.26 -14.65 25.84
N GLU A 53 13.48 -13.73 24.90
CA GLU A 53 14.22 -12.49 25.16
C GLU A 53 13.52 -11.63 26.21
N ALA A 54 12.19 -11.52 26.18
CA ALA A 54 11.41 -10.76 27.15
C ALA A 54 11.51 -11.29 28.59
N LYS A 55 11.85 -12.57 28.78
CA LYS A 55 12.12 -13.15 30.11
C LYS A 55 13.55 -12.87 30.59
N GLN A 56 14.49 -12.76 29.67
CA GLN A 56 15.90 -12.52 29.97
C GLN A 56 16.19 -11.05 30.22
N ASP A 57 15.61 -10.17 29.40
CA ASP A 57 15.77 -8.72 29.46
C ASP A 57 14.39 -8.04 29.33
N PRO A 58 13.64 -7.95 30.44
CA PRO A 58 12.26 -7.45 30.42
C PRO A 58 12.16 -5.95 30.13
N GLU A 59 13.25 -5.18 30.28
CA GLU A 59 13.29 -3.72 30.09
C GLU A 59 14.02 -3.32 28.80
N ASN A 60 13.91 -4.13 27.74
CA ASN A 60 14.46 -3.80 26.43
C ASN A 60 13.40 -3.31 25.44
N ALA A 61 13.53 -2.07 24.97
CA ALA A 61 12.58 -1.43 24.07
C ALA A 61 12.48 -2.15 22.72
N VAL A 62 13.59 -2.74 22.25
CA VAL A 62 13.65 -3.45 20.97
C VAL A 62 12.82 -4.72 21.03
N THR A 63 12.79 -5.41 22.17
CA THR A 63 11.90 -6.57 22.41
C THR A 63 10.43 -6.18 22.31
N LEU A 64 10.03 -5.05 22.91
CA LEU A 64 8.65 -4.55 22.82
C LEU A 64 8.30 -4.13 21.39
N LEU A 65 9.23 -3.45 20.70
CA LEU A 65 9.08 -3.06 19.31
C LEU A 65 8.81 -4.27 18.41
N PHE A 66 9.66 -5.29 18.46
CA PHE A 66 9.51 -6.46 17.58
C PHE A 66 8.35 -7.37 17.98
N SER A 67 7.97 -7.38 19.26
CA SER A 67 6.68 -7.96 19.68
C SER A 67 5.51 -7.24 19.03
N ASN A 68 5.57 -5.91 18.91
CA ASN A 68 4.56 -5.14 18.21
C ASN A 68 4.52 -5.43 16.71
N TYR A 69 5.68 -5.50 16.05
CA TYR A 69 5.75 -5.90 14.64
C TYR A 69 5.06 -7.24 14.38
N THR A 70 5.25 -8.20 15.28
CA THR A 70 4.67 -9.54 15.15
C THR A 70 3.14 -9.49 15.23
N ASP A 71 2.61 -8.73 16.18
CA ASP A 71 1.16 -8.53 16.29
C ASP A 71 0.60 -7.70 15.13
N PHE A 72 1.31 -6.64 14.72
CA PHE A 72 0.93 -5.78 13.59
C PHE A 72 0.87 -6.56 12.28
N MET A 73 1.86 -7.40 11.99
CA MET A 73 1.85 -8.26 10.80
C MET A 73 0.70 -9.27 10.87
N GLU A 74 0.38 -9.80 12.05
CA GLU A 74 -0.78 -10.69 12.23
C GLU A 74 -2.11 -9.96 11.97
N VAL A 75 -2.26 -8.73 12.45
CA VAL A 75 -3.41 -7.85 12.15
C VAL A 75 -3.54 -7.66 10.64
N CYS A 76 -2.45 -7.30 9.95
CA CYS A 76 -2.47 -7.03 8.50
C CYS A 76 -2.79 -8.26 7.65
N THR A 77 -2.27 -9.45 8.01
CA THR A 77 -2.42 -10.66 7.15
C THR A 77 -3.67 -11.47 7.45
N LYS A 78 -4.02 -11.67 8.73
CA LYS A 78 -5.14 -12.53 9.13
C LYS A 78 -6.46 -11.77 9.19
N GLN A 79 -6.41 -10.54 9.72
CA GLN A 79 -7.58 -9.67 9.91
C GLN A 79 -8.74 -10.37 10.65
N ASP A 80 -8.42 -11.29 11.56
CA ASP A 80 -9.41 -12.04 12.33
C ASP A 80 -10.12 -11.10 13.31
N LYS A 81 -11.39 -10.80 13.04
CA LYS A 81 -12.18 -9.86 13.84
C LYS A 81 -12.20 -10.22 15.33
N ALA A 82 -12.14 -11.50 15.67
CA ALA A 82 -12.16 -11.96 17.06
C ALA A 82 -10.87 -11.63 17.84
N GLU A 83 -9.77 -11.33 17.13
CA GLU A 83 -8.45 -11.11 17.72
C GLU A 83 -7.94 -9.68 17.53
N VAL A 84 -8.42 -8.94 16.53
CA VAL A 84 -7.93 -7.59 16.18
C VAL A 84 -7.97 -6.63 17.37
N GLU A 85 -9.08 -6.56 18.11
CA GLU A 85 -9.19 -5.67 19.26
C GLU A 85 -8.16 -6.03 20.35
N LYS A 86 -7.98 -7.32 20.63
CA LYS A 86 -6.98 -7.79 21.60
C LYS A 86 -5.56 -7.41 21.16
N LEU A 87 -5.26 -7.50 19.87
CA LEU A 87 -3.95 -7.15 19.33
C LEU A 87 -3.73 -5.63 19.38
N ILE A 88 -4.74 -4.81 19.09
CA ILE A 88 -4.69 -3.34 19.24
C ILE A 88 -4.44 -2.95 20.70
N ASN A 89 -5.19 -3.51 21.65
CA ASN A 89 -5.03 -3.23 23.08
C ASN A 89 -3.62 -3.60 23.59
N ARG A 90 -2.97 -4.62 23.01
CA ARG A 90 -1.56 -4.95 23.32
C ARG A 90 -0.59 -3.86 22.84
N GLN A 91 -0.85 -3.19 21.71
CA GLN A 91 0.00 -2.09 21.23
C GLN A 91 -0.08 -0.90 22.19
N GLU A 92 -1.29 -0.54 22.62
CA GLU A 92 -1.51 0.51 23.61
C GLU A 92 -0.81 0.19 24.95
N ALA A 93 -0.95 -1.05 25.43
CA ALA A 93 -0.27 -1.49 26.65
C ALA A 93 1.26 -1.37 26.55
N ARG A 94 1.85 -1.67 25.39
CA ARG A 94 3.30 -1.48 25.14
C ARG A 94 3.70 0.00 25.17
N LEU A 95 2.90 0.88 24.55
CA LEU A 95 3.13 2.33 24.60
C LEU A 95 3.07 2.84 26.05
N GLY A 96 2.03 2.46 26.79
CA GLY A 96 1.88 2.82 28.20
C GLY A 96 3.02 2.32 29.09
N ARG A 97 3.61 1.16 28.77
CA ARG A 97 4.80 0.63 29.46
C ARG A 97 6.04 1.46 29.13
N LEU A 98 6.31 1.72 27.85
CA LEU A 98 7.44 2.55 27.40
C LEU A 98 7.36 3.99 27.94
N ASP A 99 6.16 4.53 28.12
CA ASP A 99 5.96 5.87 28.68
C ASP A 99 6.40 6.01 30.13
N LYS A 100 6.35 4.92 30.90
CA LYS A 100 6.80 4.87 32.30
C LYS A 100 8.30 4.62 32.46
N TRP A 101 9.02 4.26 31.40
CA TRP A 101 10.45 3.96 31.48
C TRP A 101 11.30 5.20 31.75
N LYS A 102 12.31 5.03 32.61
CA LYS A 102 13.32 6.06 32.91
C LYS A 102 14.31 6.22 31.75
N GLU A 103 14.64 5.13 31.07
CA GLU A 103 15.50 5.14 29.89
C GLU A 103 14.91 6.04 28.79
N LYS A 104 15.73 6.93 28.22
CA LYS A 104 15.39 7.83 27.10
C LYS A 104 16.37 7.65 25.93
N SER A 105 16.79 6.42 25.66
CA SER A 105 17.68 6.13 24.53
C SER A 105 16.96 6.28 23.19
N VAL A 106 17.74 6.30 22.12
CA VAL A 106 17.21 6.31 20.75
C VAL A 106 16.27 5.13 20.47
N TRP A 107 16.53 3.96 21.07
CA TRP A 107 15.68 2.77 20.89
C TRP A 107 14.33 2.90 21.59
N VAL A 108 14.28 3.50 22.79
CA VAL A 108 13.01 3.77 23.49
C VAL A 108 12.17 4.75 22.68
N ASN A 109 12.78 5.87 22.25
CA ASN A 109 12.07 6.92 21.53
C ASN A 109 11.61 6.46 20.13
N TYR A 110 12.43 5.66 19.43
CA TYR A 110 12.04 5.04 18.17
C TYR A 110 10.93 3.99 18.36
N ALA A 111 11.03 3.12 19.36
CA ALA A 111 10.01 2.12 19.63
C ALA A 111 8.64 2.76 19.92
N LYS A 112 8.60 3.86 20.69
CA LYS A 112 7.37 4.61 20.93
C LYS A 112 6.75 5.15 19.64
N ALA A 113 7.56 5.79 18.80
CA ALA A 113 7.10 6.39 17.55
C ALA A 113 6.57 5.31 16.57
N GLU A 114 7.33 4.22 16.42
CA GLU A 114 7.01 3.13 15.49
C GLU A 114 5.79 2.32 15.93
N ILE A 115 5.70 1.95 17.22
CA ILE A 115 4.52 1.26 17.75
C ILE A 115 3.28 2.13 17.58
N ARG A 116 3.38 3.44 17.84
CA ARG A 116 2.24 4.35 17.69
C ARG A 116 1.82 4.52 16.22
N ALA A 117 2.77 4.53 15.29
CA ALA A 117 2.44 4.53 13.85
C ALA A 117 1.74 3.24 13.42
N GLN A 118 2.18 2.09 13.93
CA GLN A 118 1.54 0.79 13.68
C GLN A 118 0.14 0.70 14.32
N LEU A 119 -0.06 1.30 15.49
CA LEU A 119 -1.36 1.43 16.13
C LEU A 119 -2.31 2.25 15.26
N ALA A 120 -1.88 3.44 14.82
CA ALA A 120 -2.67 4.30 13.93
C ALA A 120 -3.06 3.57 12.62
N MET A 121 -2.15 2.80 12.03
CA MET A 121 -2.43 2.01 10.84
C MET A 121 -3.41 0.87 11.12
N SER A 122 -3.28 0.20 12.28
CA SER A 122 -4.19 -0.85 12.71
C SER A 122 -5.61 -0.30 12.90
N GLU A 123 -5.75 0.82 13.59
CA GLU A 123 -7.03 1.51 13.78
C GLU A 123 -7.65 1.96 12.45
N LEU A 124 -6.84 2.53 11.55
CA LEU A 124 -7.31 2.96 10.24
C LEU A 124 -7.83 1.79 9.41
N LEU A 125 -7.12 0.65 9.44
CA LEU A 125 -7.50 -0.56 8.72
C LEU A 125 -8.90 -1.04 9.11
N PHE A 126 -9.32 -0.87 10.37
CA PHE A 126 -10.65 -1.27 10.85
C PHE A 126 -11.63 -0.10 11.01
N GLY A 127 -11.37 1.02 10.34
CA GLY A 127 -12.32 2.13 10.24
C GLY A 127 -12.34 3.12 11.42
N ASN A 128 -11.45 2.96 12.41
CA ASN A 128 -11.33 3.86 13.57
C ASN A 128 -10.56 5.14 13.21
N ARG A 129 -11.12 5.95 12.29
CA ARG A 129 -10.42 7.07 11.63
C ARG A 129 -9.96 8.18 12.58
N VAL A 130 -10.74 8.48 13.62
CA VAL A 130 -10.43 9.58 14.57
C VAL A 130 -9.22 9.22 15.43
N SER A 131 -9.26 8.05 16.07
CA SER A 131 -8.14 7.54 16.86
C SER A 131 -6.89 7.39 15.98
N ALA A 132 -7.06 6.81 14.78
CA ALA A 132 -5.96 6.65 13.83
C ALA A 132 -5.31 7.99 13.46
N ALA A 133 -6.10 9.03 13.19
CA ALA A 133 -5.58 10.36 12.87
C ALA A 133 -4.81 10.97 14.06
N TRP A 134 -5.30 10.77 15.28
CA TRP A 134 -4.65 11.26 16.50
C TRP A 134 -3.31 10.57 16.77
N ASP A 135 -3.26 9.25 16.67
CA ASP A 135 -2.02 8.50 16.86
C ASP A 135 -1.04 8.67 15.71
N PHE A 136 -1.52 8.81 14.47
CA PHE A 136 -0.70 9.21 13.34
C PHE A 136 -0.03 10.56 13.62
N ARG A 137 -0.79 11.54 14.11
CA ARG A 137 -0.23 12.86 14.44
C ARG A 137 0.86 12.77 15.50
N LYS A 138 0.58 12.07 16.59
CA LYS A 138 1.56 11.89 17.68
C LYS A 138 2.82 11.17 17.21
N ALA A 139 2.68 10.09 16.45
CA ALA A 139 3.80 9.36 15.89
C ALA A 139 4.65 10.27 14.99
N TYR A 140 4.02 11.10 14.14
CA TYR A 140 4.72 12.04 13.28
C TYR A 140 5.59 13.02 14.07
N LEU A 141 5.02 13.63 15.13
CA LEU A 141 5.75 14.54 16.00
C LEU A 141 6.89 13.84 16.74
N GLN A 142 6.69 12.60 17.17
CA GLN A 142 7.74 11.79 17.78
C GLN A 142 8.87 11.50 16.80
N PHE A 143 8.58 11.13 15.55
CA PHE A 143 9.61 10.94 14.51
C PHE A 143 10.38 12.22 14.20
N LYS A 144 9.72 13.38 14.16
CA LYS A 144 10.38 14.68 13.96
C LYS A 144 11.28 15.05 15.13
N ALA A 145 10.85 14.81 16.37
CA ALA A 145 11.67 15.00 17.55
C ALA A 145 12.90 14.08 17.52
N ASN A 146 12.71 12.80 17.19
CA ASN A 146 13.79 11.83 17.05
C ASN A 146 14.78 12.19 15.94
N GLU A 147 14.32 12.72 14.80
CA GLU A 147 15.20 13.19 13.72
C GLU A 147 16.11 14.33 14.18
N THR A 148 15.61 15.19 15.08
CA THR A 148 16.39 16.30 15.65
C THR A 148 17.34 15.81 16.74
N GLN A 149 16.88 14.91 17.61
CA GLN A 149 17.64 14.42 18.75
C GLN A 149 18.72 13.38 18.36
N TYR A 150 18.44 12.57 17.33
CA TYR A 150 19.29 11.47 16.87
C TYR A 150 19.42 11.50 15.33
N PRO A 151 20.06 12.52 14.75
CA PRO A 151 20.10 12.73 13.30
C PRO A 151 20.75 11.59 12.51
N ASP A 152 21.66 10.84 13.15
CA ASP A 152 22.39 9.70 12.58
C ASP A 152 21.63 8.37 12.72
N PHE A 153 20.51 8.34 13.45
CA PHE A 153 19.72 7.12 13.60
C PHE A 153 18.82 6.89 12.39
N ILE A 154 19.43 6.31 11.34
CA ILE A 154 18.80 6.05 10.04
C ILE A 154 17.43 5.35 10.10
N PRO A 155 17.16 4.36 10.99
CA PRO A 155 15.84 3.73 11.05
C PRO A 155 14.68 4.71 11.20
N ASN A 156 14.90 5.84 11.89
CA ASN A 156 13.88 6.89 12.06
C ASN A 156 13.39 7.46 10.72
N ARG A 157 14.27 7.53 9.71
CA ARG A 157 13.95 8.08 8.38
C ARG A 157 12.97 7.21 7.61
N LYS A 158 12.91 5.90 7.87
CA LYS A 158 12.02 4.96 7.18
C LYS A 158 10.57 5.39 7.36
N THR A 159 10.07 5.34 8.60
CA THR A 159 8.65 5.62 8.87
C THR A 159 8.34 7.11 8.78
N LEU A 160 9.27 7.98 9.18
CA LEU A 160 9.12 9.43 8.93
C LEU A 160 8.93 9.73 7.45
N GLY A 161 9.73 9.09 6.58
CA GLY A 161 9.62 9.22 5.14
C GLY A 161 8.25 8.80 4.60
N VAL A 162 7.74 7.64 5.06
CA VAL A 162 6.39 7.16 4.73
C VAL A 162 5.34 8.21 5.11
N MET A 163 5.37 8.70 6.35
CA MET A 163 4.39 9.67 6.85
C MET A 163 4.45 11.00 6.09
N GLN A 164 5.64 11.47 5.74
CA GLN A 164 5.82 12.70 4.95
C GLN A 164 5.25 12.58 3.53
N VAL A 165 5.42 11.41 2.88
CA VAL A 165 4.79 11.14 1.58
C VAL A 165 3.27 11.12 1.70
N LEU A 166 2.72 10.41 2.69
CA LEU A 166 1.27 10.33 2.88
C LEU A 166 0.65 11.72 3.14
N LEU A 167 1.27 12.54 3.99
CA LEU A 167 0.85 13.92 4.25
C LEU A 167 0.98 14.82 3.00
N GLY A 168 2.05 14.66 2.23
CA GLY A 168 2.27 15.42 0.99
C GLY A 168 1.23 15.12 -0.09
N SER A 169 0.69 13.90 -0.10
CA SER A 169 -0.34 13.42 -1.03
C SER A 169 -1.76 13.88 -0.68
N VAL A 170 -1.97 14.52 0.47
CA VAL A 170 -3.29 15.08 0.84
C VAL A 170 -3.66 16.23 -0.11
N PRO A 171 -4.89 16.27 -0.66
CA PRO A 171 -5.33 17.34 -1.54
C PRO A 171 -5.16 18.74 -0.92
N ASN A 172 -4.78 19.72 -1.75
CA ASN A 172 -4.46 21.08 -1.28
C ASN A 172 -5.61 21.75 -0.49
N GLU A 173 -6.86 21.43 -0.80
CA GLU A 173 -8.05 21.93 -0.10
C GLU A 173 -8.11 21.54 1.39
N TYR A 174 -7.36 20.52 1.81
CA TYR A 174 -7.28 20.08 3.21
C TYR A 174 -5.94 20.39 3.89
N LYS A 175 -4.95 20.94 3.16
CA LYS A 175 -3.60 21.21 3.70
C LYS A 175 -3.57 22.27 4.79
N TRP A 176 -4.47 23.26 4.73
CA TRP A 176 -4.54 24.32 5.74
C TRP A 176 -4.79 23.76 7.15
N PHE A 177 -5.64 22.75 7.28
CA PHE A 177 -5.95 22.10 8.56
C PHE A 177 -4.73 21.32 9.10
N LEU A 178 -3.99 20.64 8.22
CA LEU A 178 -2.78 19.89 8.60
C LEU A 178 -1.72 20.80 9.22
N ASN A 179 -1.53 22.01 8.67
CA ASN A 179 -0.59 22.98 9.21
C ASN A 179 -0.99 23.45 10.62
N ILE A 180 -2.28 23.67 10.88
CA ILE A 180 -2.78 24.06 12.22
C ILE A 180 -2.46 22.99 13.26
N ILE A 181 -2.60 21.72 12.91
CA ILE A 181 -2.31 20.62 13.83
C ILE A 181 -0.82 20.21 13.85
N GLY A 182 0.07 20.96 13.17
CA GLY A 182 1.51 20.69 13.18
C GLY A 182 1.95 19.53 12.28
N LEU A 183 1.14 19.16 11.29
CA LEU A 183 1.45 18.16 10.28
C LEU A 183 1.87 18.81 8.97
N GLY A 184 3.14 19.21 8.89
CA GLY A 184 3.75 19.61 7.62
C GLY A 184 4.39 18.40 6.93
N GLY A 185 4.06 18.13 5.67
CA GLY A 185 4.63 17.01 4.91
C GLY A 185 5.00 17.42 3.50
N ASN A 186 6.14 16.95 3.02
CA ASN A 186 6.60 17.15 1.64
C ASN A 186 6.95 15.79 1.04
N THR A 187 6.25 15.44 -0.05
CA THR A 187 6.46 14.19 -0.79
C THR A 187 7.92 13.98 -1.19
N ALA A 188 8.60 15.04 -1.65
CA ALA A 188 10.01 14.96 -2.05
C ALA A 188 10.92 14.67 -0.85
N ALA A 189 10.69 15.33 0.29
CA ALA A 189 11.44 15.08 1.52
C ALA A 189 11.20 13.66 2.04
N GLY A 190 9.96 13.18 1.98
CA GLY A 190 9.60 11.84 2.38
C GLY A 190 10.27 10.76 1.52
N LEU A 191 10.27 10.93 0.20
CA LEU A 191 11.00 10.05 -0.72
C LEU A 191 12.52 10.09 -0.49
N ALA A 192 13.10 11.26 -0.22
CA ALA A 192 14.54 11.37 0.07
C ALA A 192 14.92 10.63 1.36
N ASN A 193 14.11 10.77 2.41
CA ASN A 193 14.29 10.05 3.68
C ASN A 193 14.22 8.54 3.48
N LEU A 194 13.22 8.07 2.74
CA LEU A 194 13.02 6.66 2.51
C LEU A 194 14.08 6.05 1.58
N LYS A 195 14.50 6.80 0.55
CA LYS A 195 15.62 6.41 -0.32
C LYS A 195 16.90 6.21 0.49
N ARG A 196 17.22 7.14 1.40
CA ARG A 196 18.38 7.02 2.29
C ARG A 196 18.30 5.77 3.17
N ALA A 197 17.15 5.54 3.81
CA ALA A 197 16.91 4.34 4.62
C ALA A 197 17.00 3.02 3.82
N SER A 198 16.68 3.06 2.52
CA SER A 198 16.74 1.90 1.62
C SER A 198 18.17 1.56 1.14
N GLN A 199 19.11 2.50 1.27
CA GLN A 199 20.48 2.40 0.78
C GLN A 199 21.48 2.11 1.89
N GLU A 200 21.28 2.67 3.08
CA GLU A 200 22.20 2.49 4.21
C GLU A 200 22.01 1.14 4.93
N PRO A 201 23.10 0.51 5.41
CA PRO A 201 23.03 -0.81 6.05
C PRO A 201 22.41 -0.70 7.44
N THR A 202 21.14 -1.08 7.55
CA THR A 202 20.42 -1.22 8.82
C THR A 202 19.59 -2.51 8.77
N ILE A 203 19.15 -3.00 9.94
CA ILE A 203 18.24 -4.15 9.98
C ILE A 203 16.93 -3.90 9.21
N PHE A 204 16.49 -2.64 9.12
CA PHE A 204 15.27 -2.22 8.42
C PHE A 204 15.48 -1.89 6.94
N GLN A 205 16.69 -2.07 6.39
CA GLN A 205 17.03 -1.64 5.02
C GLN A 205 16.08 -2.27 3.98
N ASN A 206 15.85 -3.58 4.06
CA ASN A 206 14.96 -4.24 3.09
C ASN A 206 13.51 -3.81 3.27
N GLU A 207 13.04 -3.60 4.50
CA GLU A 207 11.70 -3.04 4.74
C GLU A 207 11.57 -1.65 4.11
N ALA A 208 12.59 -0.79 4.26
CA ALA A 208 12.63 0.52 3.61
C ALA A 208 12.62 0.41 2.08
N ARG A 209 13.30 -0.58 1.49
CA ARG A 209 13.23 -0.84 0.04
C ARG A 209 11.83 -1.22 -0.43
N LEU A 210 11.13 -2.10 0.31
CA LEU A 210 9.75 -2.47 -0.01
C LEU A 210 8.81 -1.26 0.08
N LEU A 211 8.89 -0.50 1.18
CA LEU A 211 8.09 0.70 1.40
C LEU A 211 8.37 1.75 0.32
N HIS A 212 9.63 1.94 -0.07
CA HIS A 212 10.02 2.85 -1.14
C HIS A 212 9.36 2.49 -2.46
N ALA A 213 9.40 1.21 -2.84
CA ALA A 213 8.77 0.73 -4.06
C ALA A 213 7.25 0.90 -4.04
N LEU A 214 6.60 0.59 -2.92
CA LEU A 214 5.15 0.78 -2.76
C LEU A 214 4.74 2.26 -2.83
N LEU A 215 5.51 3.18 -2.25
CA LEU A 215 5.19 4.61 -2.29
C LEU A 215 5.47 5.24 -3.65
N LEU A 216 6.54 4.85 -4.33
CA LEU A 216 6.76 5.29 -5.72
C LEU A 216 5.59 4.89 -6.60
N GLN A 217 5.07 3.66 -6.42
CA GLN A 217 3.90 3.21 -7.17
C GLN A 217 2.60 3.95 -6.79
N LEU A 218 2.47 4.38 -5.54
CA LEU A 218 1.30 5.18 -5.13
C LEU A 218 1.28 6.55 -5.82
N LEU A 219 2.45 7.16 -6.02
CA LEU A 219 2.59 8.51 -6.56
C LEU A 219 2.46 8.54 -8.09
N ASP A 220 2.92 7.51 -8.77
CA ASP A 220 2.92 7.43 -10.22
C ASP A 220 2.81 5.98 -10.68
N GLU A 221 1.79 5.68 -11.50
CA GLU A 221 1.49 4.34 -11.98
C GLU A 221 2.60 3.79 -12.90
N ASP A 222 3.32 4.67 -13.59
CA ASP A 222 4.40 4.29 -14.51
C ASP A 222 5.74 4.04 -13.78
N ASN A 223 5.86 4.51 -12.53
CA ASN A 223 7.08 4.32 -11.73
C ASN A 223 7.21 2.94 -11.08
N ALA A 224 6.15 2.12 -10.94
CA ALA A 224 6.27 0.73 -10.44
C ALA A 224 7.36 -0.02 -11.18
N ALA A 225 7.38 0.09 -12.51
CA ALA A 225 8.28 -0.64 -13.39
C ALA A 225 9.75 -0.43 -13.01
N SER A 226 10.12 0.79 -12.60
CA SER A 226 11.51 1.14 -12.22
C SER A 226 12.02 0.39 -10.99
N THR A 227 11.12 -0.04 -10.10
CA THR A 227 11.48 -0.71 -8.84
C THR A 227 11.38 -2.24 -8.92
N LEU A 228 10.73 -2.78 -9.96
CA LEU A 228 10.54 -4.23 -10.11
C LEU A 228 11.85 -5.02 -10.07
N PRO A 229 12.96 -4.61 -10.74
CA PRO A 229 14.21 -5.38 -10.70
C PRO A 229 14.76 -5.55 -9.27
N GLN A 230 14.66 -4.50 -8.44
CA GLN A 230 15.11 -4.53 -7.05
C GLN A 230 14.26 -5.49 -6.23
N ILE A 231 12.94 -5.49 -6.41
CA ILE A 231 12.02 -6.37 -5.70
C ILE A 231 12.20 -7.83 -6.14
N SER A 232 12.36 -8.08 -7.43
CA SER A 232 12.68 -9.40 -7.98
C SER A 232 13.99 -9.96 -7.42
N ALA A 233 15.01 -9.11 -7.24
CA ALA A 233 16.26 -9.49 -6.60
C ALA A 233 16.06 -9.87 -5.13
N LEU A 234 15.24 -9.14 -4.36
CA LEU A 234 14.93 -9.48 -2.97
C LEU A 234 14.23 -10.85 -2.86
N VAL A 235 13.23 -11.12 -3.71
CA VAL A 235 12.56 -12.44 -3.74
C VAL A 235 13.54 -13.55 -4.10
N LYS A 236 14.45 -13.33 -5.05
CA LYS A 236 15.48 -14.31 -5.41
C LYS A 236 16.47 -14.58 -4.27
N GLN A 237 16.84 -13.55 -3.52
CA GLN A 237 17.76 -13.66 -2.37
C GLN A 237 17.10 -14.35 -1.17
N GLN A 238 15.79 -14.16 -0.97
CA GLN A 238 15.02 -14.74 0.12
C GLN A 238 13.74 -15.39 -0.41
N PRO A 239 13.83 -16.55 -1.09
CA PRO A 239 12.66 -17.23 -1.64
C PRO A 239 11.70 -17.75 -0.55
N ASP A 240 12.17 -17.87 0.69
CA ASP A 240 11.38 -18.24 1.86
C ASP A 240 10.68 -17.06 2.55
N ASN A 241 10.68 -15.87 1.93
CA ASN A 241 10.07 -14.66 2.48
C ASN A 241 8.70 -14.36 1.84
N LEU A 242 7.63 -14.73 2.53
CA LEU A 242 6.26 -14.56 2.01
C LEU A 242 5.87 -13.08 1.81
N LEU A 243 6.36 -12.18 2.66
CA LEU A 243 6.10 -10.75 2.50
C LEU A 243 6.72 -10.21 1.22
N TYR A 244 7.92 -10.69 0.86
CA TYR A 244 8.57 -10.27 -0.39
C TYR A 244 7.80 -10.80 -1.61
N SER A 245 7.31 -12.04 -1.56
CA SER A 245 6.42 -12.56 -2.60
C SER A 245 5.15 -11.72 -2.70
N PHE A 246 4.52 -11.36 -1.59
CA PHE A 246 3.34 -10.51 -1.56
C PHE A 246 3.59 -9.14 -2.22
N VAL A 247 4.65 -8.43 -1.82
CA VAL A 247 4.99 -7.12 -2.42
C VAL A 247 5.31 -7.25 -3.90
N ALA A 248 6.00 -8.33 -4.32
CA ALA A 248 6.24 -8.60 -5.73
C ALA A 248 4.93 -8.79 -6.51
N ILE A 249 3.96 -9.55 -5.98
CA ILE A 249 2.63 -9.73 -6.61
C ILE A 249 1.92 -8.38 -6.73
N VAL A 250 1.89 -7.56 -5.66
CA VAL A 250 1.26 -6.24 -5.66
C VAL A 250 1.85 -5.35 -6.77
N LEU A 251 3.18 -5.22 -6.80
CA LEU A 251 3.84 -4.30 -7.73
C LEU A 251 3.74 -4.78 -9.18
N HIS A 252 3.88 -6.07 -9.45
CA HIS A 252 3.73 -6.61 -10.81
C HIS A 252 2.27 -6.57 -11.28
N LYS A 253 1.28 -6.82 -10.40
CA LYS A 253 -0.15 -6.61 -10.71
C LYS A 253 -0.40 -5.16 -11.10
N LYS A 254 0.13 -4.20 -10.33
CA LYS A 254 -0.02 -2.77 -10.61
C LYS A 254 0.70 -2.31 -11.88
N ALA A 255 1.84 -2.91 -12.20
CA ALA A 255 2.55 -2.71 -13.46
C ALA A 255 1.91 -3.42 -14.66
N LYS A 256 0.73 -4.04 -14.48
CA LYS A 256 0.00 -4.79 -15.52
C LYS A 256 0.84 -5.93 -16.12
N LEU A 257 1.60 -6.62 -15.27
CA LEU A 257 2.37 -7.80 -15.61
C LEU A 257 1.73 -9.02 -14.94
N ALA A 258 0.49 -9.34 -15.33
CA ALA A 258 -0.32 -10.33 -14.61
C ALA A 258 0.30 -11.73 -14.58
N ASP A 259 0.89 -12.19 -15.68
CA ASP A 259 1.54 -13.50 -15.72
C ASP A 259 2.76 -13.57 -14.78
N THR A 260 3.57 -12.52 -14.71
CA THR A 260 4.70 -12.45 -13.76
C THR A 260 4.21 -12.44 -12.32
N ALA A 261 3.15 -11.68 -12.02
CA ALA A 261 2.53 -11.67 -10.70
C ALA A 261 1.99 -13.06 -10.31
N LEU A 262 1.38 -13.79 -11.25
CA LEU A 262 0.94 -15.18 -11.04
C LEU A 262 2.11 -16.12 -10.76
N GLN A 263 3.27 -15.95 -11.41
CA GLN A 263 4.46 -16.75 -11.11
C GLN A 263 4.95 -16.56 -9.67
N TYR A 264 4.93 -15.32 -9.16
CA TYR A 264 5.25 -15.07 -7.75
C TYR A 264 4.22 -15.69 -6.80
N TYR A 265 2.94 -15.63 -7.15
CA TYR A 265 1.89 -16.29 -6.39
C TYR A 265 2.11 -17.81 -6.34
N ILE A 266 2.34 -18.46 -7.48
CA ILE A 266 2.52 -19.92 -7.57
C ILE A 266 3.76 -20.38 -6.80
N LYS A 267 4.87 -19.63 -6.89
CA LYS A 267 6.16 -19.99 -6.25
C LYS A 267 6.31 -19.53 -4.81
N ARG A 268 5.31 -18.81 -4.26
CA ARG A 268 5.39 -18.26 -2.90
C ARG A 268 5.64 -19.38 -1.89
N PRO A 269 6.34 -19.10 -0.79
CA PRO A 269 6.44 -20.08 0.28
C PRO A 269 5.06 -20.33 0.92
N THR A 270 4.80 -21.59 1.26
CA THR A 270 3.55 -22.03 1.89
C THR A 270 3.87 -22.97 3.07
N GLY A 271 2.84 -23.37 3.82
CA GLY A 271 2.96 -24.29 4.95
C GLY A 271 2.56 -23.67 6.28
N THR A 272 2.45 -24.51 7.31
CA THR A 272 1.91 -24.15 8.64
C THR A 272 2.82 -23.22 9.44
N THR A 273 4.09 -23.07 9.06
CA THR A 273 5.04 -22.15 9.68
C THR A 273 4.78 -20.68 9.30
N TYR A 274 4.10 -20.44 8.17
CA TYR A 274 3.74 -19.10 7.72
C TYR A 274 2.37 -18.68 8.27
N SER A 275 2.20 -17.38 8.49
CA SER A 275 0.90 -16.80 8.85
C SER A 275 -0.11 -17.05 7.74
N SER A 276 -1.36 -17.35 8.13
CA SER A 276 -2.47 -17.34 7.18
C SER A 276 -2.58 -15.97 6.53
N PHE A 277 -2.65 -15.96 5.20
CA PHE A 277 -2.77 -14.74 4.41
C PHE A 277 -3.77 -14.91 3.26
N PRO A 278 -5.09 -15.06 3.57
CA PRO A 278 -6.11 -15.42 2.58
C PRO A 278 -6.20 -14.43 1.42
N TYR A 279 -5.90 -13.15 1.65
CA TYR A 279 -5.97 -12.09 0.63
C TYR A 279 -5.12 -12.39 -0.62
N LEU A 280 -4.03 -13.16 -0.51
CA LEU A 280 -3.25 -13.62 -1.66
C LEU A 280 -4.09 -14.42 -2.68
N HIS A 281 -5.07 -15.19 -2.20
CA HIS A 281 -5.99 -15.92 -3.07
C HIS A 281 -6.89 -14.95 -3.86
N HIS A 282 -7.44 -13.92 -3.21
CA HIS A 282 -8.24 -12.89 -3.89
C HIS A 282 -7.41 -12.14 -4.95
N MET A 283 -6.15 -11.82 -4.64
CA MET A 283 -5.24 -11.21 -5.61
C MET A 283 -4.98 -12.12 -6.82
N ALA A 284 -4.73 -13.41 -6.60
CA ALA A 284 -4.53 -14.37 -7.68
C ALA A 284 -5.80 -14.55 -8.52
N ALA A 285 -6.97 -14.54 -7.88
CA ALA A 285 -8.26 -14.64 -8.57
C ALA A 285 -8.48 -13.49 -9.56
N ASP A 286 -8.08 -12.28 -9.19
CA ASP A 286 -8.07 -11.12 -10.10
C ASP A 286 -7.16 -11.35 -11.31
N LEU A 287 -5.94 -11.84 -11.07
CA LEU A 287 -4.97 -12.09 -12.15
C LEU A 287 -5.46 -13.16 -13.13
N TYR A 288 -6.05 -14.24 -12.62
CA TYR A 288 -6.68 -15.26 -13.45
C TYR A 288 -7.89 -14.71 -14.21
N LEU A 289 -8.69 -13.85 -13.59
CA LEU A 289 -9.82 -13.18 -14.25
C LEU A 289 -9.34 -12.30 -15.40
N TYR A 290 -8.26 -11.51 -15.20
CA TYR A 290 -7.67 -10.70 -16.26
C TYR A 290 -7.16 -11.54 -17.42
N ARG A 291 -6.65 -12.74 -17.14
CA ARG A 291 -6.20 -13.70 -18.16
C ARG A 291 -7.34 -14.42 -18.87
N GLY A 292 -8.58 -14.31 -18.38
CA GLY A 292 -9.74 -15.07 -18.89
C GLY A 292 -9.80 -16.52 -18.40
N ASN A 293 -8.99 -16.90 -17.40
CA ASN A 293 -9.08 -18.20 -16.74
C ASN A 293 -10.12 -18.14 -15.61
N TYR A 294 -11.40 -18.24 -15.99
CA TYR A 294 -12.51 -18.09 -15.04
C TYR A 294 -12.56 -19.19 -13.99
N GLU A 295 -12.23 -20.44 -14.34
CA GLU A 295 -12.21 -21.57 -13.40
C GLU A 295 -11.21 -21.34 -12.27
N ALA A 296 -9.97 -20.97 -12.61
CA ALA A 296 -8.95 -20.67 -11.61
C ALA A 296 -9.33 -19.42 -10.78
N SER A 297 -9.89 -18.39 -11.41
CA SER A 297 -10.39 -17.21 -10.69
C SER A 297 -11.47 -17.57 -9.67
N ILE A 298 -12.44 -18.40 -10.06
CA ILE A 298 -13.51 -18.88 -9.18
C ILE A 298 -12.93 -19.65 -8.00
N LYS A 299 -12.04 -20.62 -8.26
CA LYS A 299 -11.41 -21.44 -7.23
C LYS A 299 -10.72 -20.58 -6.18
N GLU A 300 -9.86 -19.66 -6.61
CA GLU A 300 -9.07 -18.83 -5.71
C GLU A 300 -9.95 -17.87 -4.88
N ASN A 301 -10.95 -17.24 -5.50
CA ASN A 301 -11.87 -16.38 -4.74
C ASN A 301 -12.73 -17.17 -3.74
N ARG A 302 -13.15 -18.39 -4.07
CA ARG A 302 -13.83 -19.26 -3.12
C ARG A 302 -12.93 -19.62 -1.94
N THR A 303 -11.67 -19.99 -2.20
CA THR A 303 -10.69 -20.23 -1.13
C THR A 303 -10.48 -19.00 -0.26
N PHE A 304 -10.43 -17.80 -0.84
CA PHE A 304 -10.41 -16.56 -0.07
C PHE A 304 -11.63 -16.43 0.86
N LEU A 305 -12.86 -16.58 0.32
CA LEU A 305 -14.09 -16.46 1.11
C LEU A 305 -14.21 -17.54 2.21
N GLU A 306 -13.69 -18.75 1.95
CA GLU A 306 -13.69 -19.86 2.91
C GLU A 306 -12.69 -19.66 4.07
N GLN A 307 -11.55 -19.00 3.80
CA GLN A 307 -10.46 -18.84 4.78
C GLN A 307 -10.43 -17.47 5.46
N HIS A 308 -10.99 -16.43 4.83
CA HIS A 308 -10.92 -15.06 5.31
C HIS A 308 -11.92 -14.82 6.44
N LYS A 309 -11.41 -14.40 7.60
CA LYS A 309 -12.19 -14.09 8.79
C LYS A 309 -12.42 -12.59 9.01
N GLY A 310 -11.89 -11.78 8.10
CA GLY A 310 -12.02 -10.33 8.14
C GLY A 310 -13.27 -9.83 7.42
N GLU A 311 -13.33 -8.52 7.26
CA GLU A 311 -14.46 -7.81 6.64
C GLU A 311 -14.13 -7.22 5.27
N HIS A 312 -12.83 -7.13 4.97
CA HIS A 312 -12.29 -6.54 3.77
C HIS A 312 -12.45 -7.45 2.56
N TYR A 313 -12.65 -6.85 1.40
CA TYR A 313 -12.69 -7.49 0.09
C TYR A 313 -13.81 -8.53 -0.10
N LEU A 314 -14.71 -8.74 0.88
CA LEU A 314 -15.79 -9.72 0.75
C LEU A 314 -16.79 -9.31 -0.34
N LYS A 315 -17.08 -8.01 -0.48
CA LYS A 315 -17.95 -7.50 -1.55
C LYS A 315 -17.24 -7.56 -2.89
N ALA A 316 -15.96 -7.15 -2.92
CA ALA A 316 -15.10 -7.24 -4.09
C ALA A 316 -15.00 -8.68 -4.62
N ALA A 317 -14.69 -9.65 -3.76
CA ALA A 317 -14.58 -11.06 -4.12
C ALA A 317 -15.90 -11.63 -4.69
N ASN A 318 -17.04 -11.31 -4.07
CA ASN A 318 -18.34 -11.71 -4.61
C ASN A 318 -18.62 -11.06 -5.98
N TYR A 319 -18.28 -9.79 -6.16
CA TYR A 319 -18.40 -9.15 -7.46
C TYR A 319 -17.51 -9.82 -8.53
N LYS A 320 -16.28 -10.19 -8.19
CA LYS A 320 -15.39 -10.92 -9.11
C LYS A 320 -15.89 -12.32 -9.43
N LEU A 321 -16.47 -13.03 -8.46
CA LEU A 321 -17.13 -14.32 -8.68
C LEU A 321 -18.35 -14.16 -9.60
N TYR A 322 -19.18 -13.14 -9.38
CA TYR A 322 -20.26 -12.79 -10.29
C TYR A 322 -19.75 -12.62 -11.73
N LEU A 323 -18.68 -11.83 -11.93
CA LEU A 323 -18.09 -11.65 -13.26
C LEU A 323 -17.60 -12.96 -13.86
N ALA A 324 -16.84 -13.76 -13.11
CA ALA A 324 -16.27 -15.01 -13.60
C ALA A 324 -17.36 -16.03 -13.98
N TYR A 325 -18.40 -16.18 -13.15
CA TYR A 325 -19.54 -17.07 -13.45
C TYR A 325 -20.38 -16.55 -14.63
N TRP A 326 -20.63 -15.25 -14.70
CA TRP A 326 -21.41 -14.66 -15.81
C TRP A 326 -20.68 -14.83 -17.15
N LEU A 327 -19.38 -14.53 -17.19
CA LEU A 327 -18.55 -14.65 -18.39
C LEU A 327 -18.34 -16.10 -18.84
N SER A 328 -18.43 -17.06 -17.91
CA SER A 328 -18.34 -18.51 -18.18
C SER A 328 -19.71 -19.21 -18.33
N ASN A 329 -20.80 -18.45 -18.50
CA ASN A 329 -22.16 -18.98 -18.75
C ASN A 329 -22.80 -19.79 -17.60
N HIS A 330 -22.59 -19.34 -16.35
CA HIS A 330 -23.16 -19.91 -15.13
C HIS A 330 -24.11 -18.89 -14.42
N PRO A 331 -25.29 -18.59 -15.00
CA PRO A 331 -26.13 -17.47 -14.57
C PRO A 331 -26.69 -17.61 -13.15
N THR A 332 -26.96 -18.83 -12.68
CA THR A 332 -27.48 -19.07 -11.32
C THR A 332 -26.47 -18.67 -10.26
N GLN A 333 -25.22 -19.13 -10.40
CA GLN A 333 -24.11 -18.80 -9.50
C GLN A 333 -23.78 -17.31 -9.58
N ALA A 334 -23.76 -16.74 -10.80
CA ALA A 334 -23.55 -15.32 -11.00
C ALA A 334 -24.60 -14.49 -10.23
N LYS A 335 -25.89 -14.81 -10.38
CA LYS A 335 -26.98 -14.12 -9.67
C LYS A 335 -26.83 -14.21 -8.15
N TRP A 336 -26.46 -15.38 -7.62
CA TRP A 336 -26.23 -15.56 -6.19
C TRP A 336 -25.11 -14.64 -5.68
N HIS A 337 -23.95 -14.65 -6.33
CA HIS A 337 -22.82 -13.79 -5.95
C HIS A 337 -23.13 -12.30 -6.12
N TYR A 338 -23.89 -11.93 -7.14
CA TYR A 338 -24.35 -10.56 -7.33
C TYR A 338 -25.17 -10.06 -6.13
N GLN A 339 -26.06 -10.90 -5.58
CA GLN A 339 -26.84 -10.58 -4.38
C GLN A 339 -25.94 -10.44 -3.14
N GLN A 340 -24.92 -11.29 -3.01
CA GLN A 340 -24.00 -11.26 -1.86
C GLN A 340 -23.24 -9.93 -1.71
N VAL A 341 -22.98 -9.20 -2.80
CA VAL A 341 -22.28 -7.89 -2.76
C VAL A 341 -22.89 -6.92 -1.74
N THR A 342 -24.21 -6.95 -1.56
CA THR A 342 -24.90 -6.08 -0.58
C THR A 342 -25.02 -6.68 0.82
N GLN A 343 -24.83 -8.00 0.97
CA GLN A 343 -25.13 -8.73 2.20
C GLN A 343 -23.91 -9.00 3.09
N VAL A 344 -22.69 -8.97 2.53
CA VAL A 344 -21.47 -9.35 3.26
C VAL A 344 -20.49 -8.19 3.40
N GLY A 345 -19.58 -8.32 4.37
CA GLY A 345 -18.45 -7.42 4.56
C GLY A 345 -18.82 -5.97 4.88
N ALA A 346 -17.85 -5.07 4.71
CA ALA A 346 -17.98 -3.64 4.98
C ALA A 346 -17.34 -2.80 3.86
N ASP A 347 -17.77 -1.53 3.75
CA ASP A 347 -17.29 -0.58 2.73
C ASP A 347 -15.99 0.12 3.14
N LEU A 348 -15.02 -0.68 3.59
CA LEU A 348 -13.75 -0.21 4.12
C LEU A 348 -12.69 -0.05 3.02
N THR A 349 -12.69 -0.92 2.02
CA THR A 349 -11.75 -0.87 0.89
C THR A 349 -12.35 -0.15 -0.33
N GLU A 350 -11.50 0.41 -1.17
CA GLU A 350 -11.95 1.01 -2.45
C GLU A 350 -12.56 -0.02 -3.41
N GLU A 351 -12.11 -1.29 -3.34
CA GLU A 351 -12.65 -2.37 -4.17
C GLU A 351 -14.06 -2.79 -3.73
N ASP A 352 -14.32 -2.82 -2.41
CA ASP A 352 -15.66 -3.08 -1.87
C ASP A 352 -16.62 -1.94 -2.19
N LYS A 353 -16.19 -0.68 -2.01
CA LYS A 353 -16.98 0.50 -2.41
C LYS A 353 -17.30 0.48 -3.91
N TYR A 354 -16.32 0.11 -4.73
CA TYR A 354 -16.53 -0.02 -6.17
C TYR A 354 -17.56 -1.11 -6.49
N ALA A 355 -17.46 -2.29 -5.88
CA ALA A 355 -18.42 -3.38 -6.06
C ALA A 355 -19.84 -2.95 -5.68
N LEU A 356 -20.00 -2.25 -4.56
CA LEU A 356 -21.30 -1.73 -4.11
C LEU A 356 -21.86 -0.65 -5.06
N ASN A 357 -21.01 0.25 -5.56
CA ASN A 357 -21.42 1.30 -6.51
C ASN A 357 -21.90 0.73 -7.84
N ILE A 358 -21.28 -0.36 -8.33
CA ILE A 358 -21.77 -1.03 -9.54
C ILE A 358 -23.17 -1.62 -9.30
N PHE A 359 -23.41 -2.23 -8.13
CA PHE A 359 -24.73 -2.75 -7.78
C PHE A 359 -25.80 -1.64 -7.74
N SER A 360 -25.49 -0.47 -7.16
CA SER A 360 -26.46 0.62 -7.00
C SER A 360 -26.93 1.24 -8.32
N ARG A 361 -26.17 1.08 -9.41
CA ARG A 361 -26.52 1.62 -10.73
C ARG A 361 -27.52 0.76 -11.49
N SER A 362 -27.72 -0.50 -11.12
CA SER A 362 -28.65 -1.43 -11.81
C SER A 362 -28.44 -1.58 -13.33
N GLU A 363 -27.29 -1.14 -13.85
CA GLU A 363 -26.92 -1.25 -15.26
C GLU A 363 -25.86 -2.34 -15.43
N LEU A 364 -26.14 -3.32 -16.29
CA LEU A 364 -25.16 -4.33 -16.65
C LEU A 364 -24.08 -3.71 -17.56
N PRO A 365 -22.79 -3.93 -17.28
CA PRO A 365 -21.74 -3.44 -18.16
C PRO A 365 -21.84 -4.13 -19.53
N ASN A 366 -21.51 -3.41 -20.60
CA ASN A 366 -21.36 -4.03 -21.90
C ASN A 366 -20.27 -5.12 -21.84
N LYS A 367 -20.59 -6.34 -22.27
CA LYS A 367 -19.71 -7.51 -22.16
C LYS A 367 -18.33 -7.27 -22.79
N TYR A 368 -18.28 -6.70 -23.99
CA TYR A 368 -17.03 -6.48 -24.72
C TYR A 368 -16.17 -5.41 -24.06
N LEU A 369 -16.78 -4.32 -23.55
CA LEU A 369 -16.07 -3.28 -22.81
C LEU A 369 -15.50 -3.81 -21.48
N LEU A 370 -16.26 -4.67 -20.80
CA LEU A 370 -15.81 -5.31 -19.56
C LEU A 370 -14.64 -6.27 -19.82
N LEU A 371 -14.74 -7.14 -20.84
CA LEU A 371 -13.66 -8.04 -21.22
C LEU A 371 -12.40 -7.26 -21.62
N ALA A 372 -12.56 -6.22 -22.44
CA ALA A 372 -11.46 -5.33 -22.82
C ALA A 372 -10.80 -4.69 -21.59
N ARG A 373 -11.58 -4.22 -20.62
CA ARG A 373 -11.06 -3.71 -19.35
C ARG A 373 -10.26 -4.78 -18.61
N LEU A 374 -10.85 -5.95 -18.35
CA LEU A 374 -10.22 -7.03 -17.57
C LEU A 374 -8.88 -7.45 -18.18
N HIS A 375 -8.84 -7.66 -19.50
CA HIS A 375 -7.59 -7.99 -20.19
C HIS A 375 -6.57 -6.84 -20.12
N SER A 376 -6.99 -5.60 -20.34
CA SER A 376 -6.10 -4.43 -20.27
C SER A 376 -5.57 -4.13 -18.87
N ASP A 377 -6.32 -4.49 -17.81
CA ASP A 377 -5.90 -4.36 -16.41
C ASP A 377 -4.81 -5.39 -16.07
N GLY A 378 -4.78 -6.53 -16.76
CA GLY A 378 -3.72 -7.55 -16.63
C GLY A 378 -2.52 -7.39 -17.58
N GLY A 379 -2.59 -6.45 -18.53
CA GLY A 379 -1.57 -6.24 -19.56
C GLY A 379 -1.74 -7.09 -20.83
N PHE A 380 -2.86 -7.81 -20.97
CA PHE A 380 -3.20 -8.62 -22.14
C PHE A 380 -3.81 -7.73 -23.25
N TYR A 381 -3.05 -6.75 -23.72
CA TYR A 381 -3.59 -5.67 -24.56
C TYR A 381 -4.07 -6.15 -25.94
N GLU A 382 -3.43 -7.17 -26.52
CA GLU A 382 -3.88 -7.74 -27.79
C GLU A 382 -5.26 -8.40 -27.64
N GLN A 383 -5.44 -9.22 -26.60
CA GLN A 383 -6.72 -9.84 -26.27
C GLN A 383 -7.77 -8.76 -25.96
N ALA A 384 -7.41 -7.71 -25.22
CA ALA A 384 -8.29 -6.59 -24.95
C ALA A 384 -8.76 -5.89 -26.25
N LEU A 385 -7.84 -5.72 -27.22
CA LEU A 385 -8.15 -5.12 -28.51
C LEU A 385 -9.09 -6.00 -29.34
N LEU A 386 -8.88 -7.32 -29.33
CA LEU A 386 -9.78 -8.27 -29.98
C LEU A 386 -11.19 -8.20 -29.38
N GLU A 387 -11.32 -8.13 -28.06
CA GLU A 387 -12.63 -8.05 -27.41
C GLU A 387 -13.34 -6.71 -27.67
N VAL A 388 -12.65 -5.57 -27.52
CA VAL A 388 -13.29 -4.27 -27.72
C VAL A 388 -13.78 -4.08 -29.16
N ASN A 389 -13.06 -4.63 -30.15
CA ASN A 389 -13.43 -4.51 -31.56
C ASN A 389 -14.67 -5.31 -31.96
N LYS A 390 -15.15 -6.23 -31.11
CA LYS A 390 -16.43 -6.95 -31.33
C LYS A 390 -17.65 -6.05 -31.04
N LEU A 391 -17.48 -4.93 -30.34
CA LEU A 391 -18.55 -3.97 -30.15
C LEU A 391 -18.68 -3.07 -31.37
N GLU A 392 -19.79 -3.20 -32.09
CA GLU A 392 -20.18 -2.30 -33.17
C GLU A 392 -20.90 -1.08 -32.60
N LEU A 393 -20.42 0.13 -32.96
CA LEU A 393 -21.09 1.37 -32.59
C LEU A 393 -22.13 1.73 -33.66
N THR A 394 -23.36 1.93 -33.22
CA THR A 394 -24.48 2.42 -34.03
C THR A 394 -24.89 3.82 -33.59
N LYS A 395 -25.74 4.48 -34.39
CA LYS A 395 -26.35 5.77 -34.03
C LYS A 395 -27.11 5.72 -32.70
N ASP A 396 -27.68 4.56 -32.37
CA ASP A 396 -28.51 4.33 -31.17
C ASP A 396 -27.67 3.87 -29.97
N THR A 397 -26.35 3.72 -30.12
CA THR A 397 -25.49 3.32 -29.00
C THR A 397 -25.43 4.44 -27.95
N PRO A 398 -25.74 4.15 -26.67
CA PRO A 398 -25.76 5.17 -25.61
C PRO A 398 -24.42 5.89 -25.47
N LEU A 399 -24.47 7.19 -25.17
CA LEU A 399 -23.28 8.02 -25.03
C LEU A 399 -22.25 7.43 -24.04
N PRO A 400 -22.62 6.95 -22.84
CA PRO A 400 -21.65 6.35 -21.91
C PRO A 400 -20.92 5.14 -22.50
N VAL A 401 -21.60 4.32 -23.31
CA VAL A 401 -21.02 3.15 -23.96
C VAL A 401 -20.03 3.56 -25.06
N ARG A 402 -20.38 4.57 -25.89
CA ARG A 402 -19.46 5.10 -26.92
C ARG A 402 -18.23 5.74 -26.28
N ALA A 403 -18.43 6.53 -25.23
CA ALA A 403 -17.35 7.17 -24.48
C ALA A 403 -16.38 6.15 -23.89
N GLU A 404 -16.92 5.10 -23.24
CA GLU A 404 -16.11 4.03 -22.71
C GLU A 404 -15.39 3.25 -23.82
N TYR A 405 -16.03 2.95 -24.94
CA TYR A 405 -15.40 2.29 -26.08
C TYR A 405 -14.12 3.00 -26.54
N TYR A 406 -14.21 4.32 -26.80
CA TYR A 406 -13.05 5.09 -27.22
C TYR A 406 -11.99 5.16 -26.12
N TYR A 407 -12.41 5.34 -24.86
CA TYR A 407 -11.48 5.39 -23.73
C TYR A 407 -10.72 4.06 -23.56
N ARG A 408 -11.41 2.92 -23.66
CA ARG A 408 -10.79 1.59 -23.58
C ARG A 408 -9.80 1.39 -24.72
N LYS A 409 -10.16 1.73 -25.97
CA LYS A 409 -9.22 1.68 -27.10
C LYS A 409 -8.00 2.55 -26.87
N ALA A 410 -8.18 3.77 -26.35
CA ALA A 410 -7.06 4.66 -26.03
C ALA A 410 -6.10 4.02 -25.02
N ARG A 411 -6.62 3.46 -23.91
CA ARG A 411 -5.81 2.75 -22.91
C ARG A 411 -5.12 1.51 -23.47
N ILE A 412 -5.78 0.76 -24.34
CA ILE A 412 -5.23 -0.46 -24.97
C ILE A 412 -4.10 -0.10 -25.92
N TYR A 413 -4.30 0.85 -26.84
CA TYR A 413 -3.24 1.31 -27.74
C TYR A 413 -2.09 1.98 -26.98
N HIS A 414 -2.38 2.68 -25.88
CA HIS A 414 -1.35 3.21 -24.99
C HIS A 414 -0.50 2.07 -24.40
N GLY A 415 -1.14 1.01 -23.91
CA GLY A 415 -0.47 -0.19 -23.39
C GLY A 415 0.36 -0.95 -24.43
N LEU A 416 -0.10 -0.98 -25.69
CA LEU A 416 0.64 -1.52 -26.84
C LEU A 416 1.77 -0.61 -27.33
N GLN A 417 2.01 0.52 -26.66
CA GLN A 417 2.98 1.55 -27.07
C GLN A 417 2.71 2.13 -28.48
N GLN A 418 1.47 2.07 -28.96
CA GLN A 418 1.03 2.67 -30.22
C GLN A 418 0.55 4.10 -29.96
N THR A 419 1.51 5.00 -29.70
CA THR A 419 1.25 6.35 -29.19
C THR A 419 0.31 7.18 -30.08
N ALA A 420 0.45 7.14 -31.41
CA ALA A 420 -0.39 7.94 -32.30
C ALA A 420 -1.88 7.53 -32.22
N GLN A 421 -2.14 6.24 -32.15
CA GLN A 421 -3.47 5.66 -32.02
C GLN A 421 -4.04 5.96 -30.63
N ALA A 422 -3.21 5.84 -29.59
CA ALA A 422 -3.60 6.22 -28.23
C ALA A 422 -4.08 7.67 -28.18
N ILE A 423 -3.30 8.63 -28.72
CA ILE A 423 -3.66 10.04 -28.80
C ILE A 423 -4.99 10.24 -29.52
N LYS A 424 -5.13 9.67 -30.73
CA LYS A 424 -6.36 9.75 -31.54
C LYS A 424 -7.58 9.30 -30.74
N TYR A 425 -7.49 8.18 -30.03
CA TYR A 425 -8.62 7.66 -29.28
C TYR A 425 -8.89 8.41 -27.97
N TYR A 426 -7.88 8.97 -27.29
CA TYR A 426 -8.11 9.87 -26.15
C TYR A 426 -8.83 11.16 -26.58
N GLU A 427 -8.44 11.74 -27.72
CA GLU A 427 -9.12 12.90 -28.29
C GLU A 427 -10.57 12.58 -28.67
N ALA A 428 -10.82 11.38 -29.23
CA ALA A 428 -12.15 10.88 -29.51
C ALA A 428 -12.99 10.68 -28.23
N THR A 429 -12.39 10.19 -27.13
CA THR A 429 -13.06 10.11 -25.82
C THR A 429 -13.54 11.47 -25.37
N ILE A 430 -12.65 12.47 -25.35
CA ILE A 430 -12.97 13.83 -24.90
C ILE A 430 -14.06 14.46 -25.76
N THR A 431 -13.99 14.27 -27.08
CA THR A 431 -15.00 14.78 -28.03
C THR A 431 -16.36 14.11 -27.83
N THR A 432 -16.38 12.79 -27.53
CA THR A 432 -17.61 12.01 -27.36
C THR A 432 -18.32 12.29 -26.05
N CYS A 433 -17.57 12.51 -24.96
CA CYS A 433 -18.13 12.77 -23.65
C CYS A 433 -18.79 14.15 -23.52
N GLN A 434 -18.40 15.14 -24.34
CA GLN A 434 -18.92 16.52 -24.23
C GLN A 434 -18.86 17.02 -22.76
N ASP A 435 -19.97 17.51 -22.21
CA ASP A 435 -20.10 18.03 -20.84
C ASP A 435 -20.62 16.98 -19.83
N GLU A 436 -20.75 15.72 -20.24
CA GLU A 436 -21.23 14.65 -19.35
C GLU A 436 -20.26 14.41 -18.18
N PRO A 437 -20.77 14.11 -16.96
CA PRO A 437 -19.97 13.91 -15.76
C PRO A 437 -19.26 12.54 -15.72
N LEU A 438 -18.79 12.08 -16.87
CA LEU A 438 -18.01 10.85 -17.03
C LEU A 438 -16.53 11.15 -16.77
N TYR A 439 -15.90 10.35 -15.91
CA TYR A 439 -14.48 10.53 -15.59
C TYR A 439 -13.53 10.32 -16.79
N PHE A 440 -14.03 9.73 -17.88
CA PHE A 440 -13.25 9.39 -19.07
C PHE A 440 -12.57 10.62 -19.68
N SER A 441 -13.25 11.77 -19.78
CA SER A 441 -12.64 13.00 -20.32
C SER A 441 -11.49 13.50 -19.47
N ALA A 442 -11.70 13.58 -18.16
CA ALA A 442 -10.69 14.06 -17.21
C ALA A 442 -9.45 13.16 -17.24
N HIS A 443 -9.65 11.85 -17.30
CA HIS A 443 -8.56 10.90 -17.38
C HIS A 443 -7.88 10.91 -18.75
N ALA A 444 -8.63 11.03 -19.86
CA ALA A 444 -8.07 11.13 -21.20
C ALA A 444 -7.20 12.38 -21.36
N ALA A 445 -7.65 13.53 -20.84
CA ALA A 445 -6.88 14.77 -20.83
C ALA A 445 -5.59 14.62 -20.02
N LEU A 446 -5.65 14.00 -18.84
CA LEU A 446 -4.46 13.71 -18.03
C LEU A 446 -3.44 12.85 -18.81
N GLN A 447 -3.91 11.79 -19.48
CA GLN A 447 -3.04 10.88 -20.25
C GLN A 447 -2.43 11.54 -21.49
N LEU A 448 -3.19 12.39 -22.19
CA LEU A 448 -2.66 13.22 -23.28
C LEU A 448 -1.54 14.13 -22.77
N GLY A 449 -1.73 14.75 -21.60
CA GLY A 449 -0.69 15.54 -20.93
C GLY A 449 0.61 14.75 -20.74
N TYR A 450 0.53 13.54 -20.19
CA TYR A 450 1.70 12.66 -20.00
C TYR A 450 2.36 12.27 -21.33
N LEU A 451 1.58 11.87 -22.33
CA LEU A 451 2.08 11.49 -23.64
C LEU A 451 2.82 12.65 -24.34
N TYR A 452 2.26 13.86 -24.28
CA TYR A 452 2.92 15.05 -24.86
C TYR A 452 4.15 15.48 -24.06
N GLN A 453 4.14 15.31 -22.73
CA GLN A 453 5.31 15.54 -21.88
C GLN A 453 6.45 14.58 -22.23
N GLN A 454 6.17 13.29 -22.41
CA GLN A 454 7.16 12.28 -22.84
C GLN A 454 7.75 12.63 -24.22
N GLN A 455 6.95 13.21 -25.12
CA GLN A 455 7.39 13.74 -26.41
C GLN A 455 8.11 15.09 -26.33
N LYS A 456 8.35 15.63 -25.12
CA LYS A 456 8.94 16.96 -24.88
C LYS A 456 8.15 18.14 -25.48
N LYS A 457 6.85 17.94 -25.75
CA LYS A 457 5.92 18.99 -26.22
C LYS A 457 5.26 19.65 -25.02
N TYR A 458 6.04 20.38 -24.23
CA TYR A 458 5.65 20.86 -22.90
C TYR A 458 4.44 21.81 -22.91
N ASP A 459 4.31 22.67 -23.92
CA ASP A 459 3.16 23.58 -24.02
C ASP A 459 1.84 22.85 -24.24
N LEU A 460 1.85 21.83 -25.11
CA LEU A 460 0.70 20.95 -25.30
C LEU A 460 0.39 20.18 -24.02
N ALA A 461 1.42 19.61 -23.37
CA ALA A 461 1.26 18.88 -22.11
C ALA A 461 0.59 19.77 -21.04
N ARG A 462 1.05 21.01 -20.90
CA ARG A 462 0.50 22.01 -19.97
C ARG A 462 -0.98 22.27 -20.25
N GLY A 463 -1.35 22.49 -21.51
CA GLY A 463 -2.75 22.70 -21.91
C GLY A 463 -3.64 21.51 -21.55
N TRP A 464 -3.18 20.28 -21.78
CA TRP A 464 -3.94 19.08 -21.43
C TRP A 464 -4.06 18.84 -19.92
N TYR A 465 -3.02 19.10 -19.13
CA TYR A 465 -3.13 19.04 -17.67
C TYR A 465 -4.10 20.09 -17.13
N GLN A 466 -4.09 21.31 -17.65
CA GLN A 466 -5.07 22.35 -17.30
C GLN A 466 -6.49 21.90 -17.65
N LYS A 467 -6.69 21.28 -18.83
CA LYS A 467 -7.98 20.71 -19.21
C LYS A 467 -8.43 19.62 -18.24
N ALA A 468 -7.53 18.74 -17.79
CA ALA A 468 -7.83 17.74 -16.77
C ALA A 468 -8.28 18.37 -15.43
N LEU A 469 -7.71 19.52 -15.05
CA LEU A 469 -8.11 20.25 -13.84
C LEU A 469 -9.51 20.86 -13.92
N ASN A 470 -9.95 21.25 -15.12
CA ASN A 470 -11.23 21.94 -15.32
C ASN A 470 -12.43 20.98 -15.26
N TYR A 471 -12.22 19.67 -15.40
CA TYR A 471 -13.27 18.69 -15.13
C TYR A 471 -13.50 18.56 -13.62
N SER A 472 -14.70 18.97 -13.17
CA SER A 472 -15.02 19.08 -11.75
C SER A 472 -16.12 18.11 -11.28
N ASN A 473 -16.92 17.56 -12.20
CA ASN A 473 -18.08 16.74 -11.88
C ASN A 473 -17.85 15.27 -12.27
N HIS A 474 -17.01 14.54 -11.52
CA HIS A 474 -16.83 13.09 -11.71
C HIS A 474 -16.24 12.41 -10.46
N ALA A 475 -16.43 11.09 -10.34
CA ALA A 475 -16.08 10.30 -9.16
C ALA A 475 -14.57 10.26 -8.81
N TYR A 476 -13.69 10.60 -9.74
CA TYR A 476 -12.22 10.53 -9.57
C TYR A 476 -11.54 11.91 -9.55
N LYS A 477 -12.30 12.99 -9.31
CA LYS A 477 -11.81 14.38 -9.36
C LYS A 477 -10.52 14.57 -8.58
N ASN A 478 -10.53 14.23 -7.29
CA ASN A 478 -9.41 14.54 -6.40
C ASN A 478 -8.11 13.82 -6.84
N SER A 479 -8.20 12.57 -7.30
CA SER A 479 -7.05 11.81 -7.78
C SER A 479 -6.48 12.39 -9.09
N ILE A 480 -7.35 12.64 -10.08
CA ILE A 480 -6.93 13.17 -11.38
C ILE A 480 -6.35 14.59 -11.23
N GLN A 481 -6.98 15.44 -10.41
CA GLN A 481 -6.48 16.79 -10.16
C GLN A 481 -5.16 16.80 -9.39
N ALA A 482 -4.97 15.91 -8.41
CA ALA A 482 -3.70 15.79 -7.70
C ALA A 482 -2.56 15.40 -8.66
N LYS A 483 -2.78 14.41 -9.52
CA LYS A 483 -1.83 13.99 -10.56
C LYS A 483 -1.51 15.09 -11.55
N ALA A 484 -2.52 15.80 -12.06
CA ALA A 484 -2.34 16.92 -12.99
C ALA A 484 -1.57 18.08 -12.35
N LYS A 485 -1.85 18.45 -11.09
CA LYS A 485 -1.12 19.49 -10.35
C LYS A 485 0.34 19.10 -10.14
N LEU A 486 0.61 17.85 -9.77
CA LEU A 486 1.97 17.34 -9.60
C LEU A 486 2.74 17.40 -10.93
N ALA A 487 2.13 16.93 -12.03
CA ALA A 487 2.74 16.97 -13.35
C ALA A 487 3.02 18.41 -13.82
N LEU A 488 2.09 19.34 -13.59
CA LEU A 488 2.30 20.77 -13.87
C LEU A 488 3.47 21.36 -13.07
N SER A 489 3.64 20.97 -11.81
CA SER A 489 4.73 21.48 -10.96
C SER A 489 6.10 20.93 -11.32
N THR A 490 6.18 19.87 -12.12
CA THR A 490 7.43 19.22 -12.54
C THR A 490 7.75 19.44 -14.03
N LEU A 491 6.90 20.15 -14.77
CA LEU A 491 7.19 20.53 -16.15
C LEU A 491 8.34 21.56 -16.20
N PRO A 492 9.25 21.46 -17.18
CA PRO A 492 10.32 22.43 -17.40
C PRO A 492 9.85 23.84 -17.75
#